data_AF-A0A6M3IT39-F1
#
_entry.id   AF-A0A6M3IT39-F1
#
_cell.length_a   1.000
_cell.length_b   1.000
_cell.length_c   1.000
_cell.angle_alpha   90.00
_cell.angle_beta   90.00
_cell.angle_gamma   90.00
#
_symmetry.space_group_name_H-M   'P 1'
#
loop_
_entity.id
_entity.type
_entity.pdbx_description
1 polymer ?
#
loop_
_entity_poly.entity_id
_entity_poly.type
_entity_poly.pdbx_seq_one_letter_code
_entity_poly.pdbx_strand_id
1 'polypeptide(L)'
;MEKVQTTPVAAELGKKYQIFGSLDLNDKGKVHSTYPSWYFSHMTENLRDEIQRSEYQLDNDLIPRSEVAITKERLAQKKKQLKELDNAIPDIVGKDRDKVANVRDVLGASLADAMFSRDQMKKGLADAATEMKRKTEPCIKLPSEVRQFAEACNVKITKGMATRDGAAKAWKIASRLLGEPSNTEVLRKD
;
A
#
# COMPACT_ATOMS: atom_id res chain seq x y z
N MET A 1 31.91 24.99 15.26
CA MET A 1 31.65 23.75 14.51
C MET A 1 30.14 23.59 14.38
N GLU A 2 29.59 24.14 13.30
CA GLU A 2 28.17 23.99 12.96
C GLU A 2 27.88 22.54 12.60
N LYS A 3 26.90 21.95 13.29
CA LYS A 3 26.41 20.60 12.98
C LYS A 3 25.60 20.71 11.69
N VAL A 4 26.18 20.23 10.59
CA VAL A 4 25.47 20.00 9.33
C VAL A 4 24.35 19.00 9.60
N GLN A 5 23.12 19.50 9.69
CA GLN A 5 21.91 18.68 9.69
C GLN A 5 21.83 18.00 8.32
N THR A 6 22.28 16.75 8.23
CA THR A 6 22.00 15.90 7.08
C THR A 6 20.52 15.57 7.08
N THR A 7 19.73 16.36 6.35
CA THR A 7 18.39 15.93 5.94
C THR A 7 18.57 14.63 5.13
N PRO A 8 17.93 13.51 5.50
CA PRO A 8 18.11 12.30 4.73
C PRO A 8 17.53 12.51 3.33
N VAL A 9 18.30 12.21 2.29
CA VAL A 9 17.91 12.25 0.87
C VAL A 9 16.64 11.44 0.57
N ALA A 10 16.25 10.53 1.47
CA ALA A 10 14.94 9.85 1.47
C ALA A 10 13.74 10.82 1.63
N ALA A 11 13.93 11.99 2.23
CA ALA A 11 12.90 12.98 2.50
C ALA A 11 12.48 13.81 1.26
N GLU A 12 13.34 13.92 0.24
CA GLU A 12 13.02 14.71 -0.96
C GLU A 12 12.25 13.92 -2.03
N LEU A 13 12.46 12.60 -2.11
CA LEU A 13 11.65 11.72 -2.99
C LEU A 13 10.45 11.07 -2.27
N GLY A 14 10.49 10.96 -0.94
CA GLY A 14 9.34 10.54 -0.12
C GLY A 14 8.14 11.48 -0.19
N LYS A 15 8.34 12.73 -0.66
CA LYS A 15 7.24 13.64 -1.02
C LYS A 15 6.57 13.32 -2.36
N LYS A 16 7.26 12.62 -3.28
CA LYS A 16 6.75 12.35 -4.64
C LYS A 16 5.94 11.05 -4.74
N TYR A 17 6.17 10.11 -3.83
CA TYR A 17 5.32 8.93 -3.63
C TYR A 17 5.04 8.76 -2.13
N GLN A 18 4.26 9.66 -1.55
CA GLN A 18 3.76 9.47 -0.20
C GLN A 18 2.67 8.38 -0.23
N ILE A 19 3.10 7.12 -0.21
CA ILE A 19 2.23 5.95 -0.32
C ILE A 19 1.40 5.75 0.95
N PHE A 20 1.95 6.06 2.12
CA PHE A 20 1.29 5.90 3.42
C PHE A 20 0.91 7.27 4.01
N GLY A 21 -0.36 7.38 4.44
CA GLY A 21 -0.91 8.60 5.04
C GLY A 21 -0.67 8.71 6.54
N SER A 22 -1.17 9.77 7.18
CA SER A 22 -1.12 9.95 8.65
C SER A 22 -1.71 8.76 9.41
N LEU A 23 -2.81 8.21 8.89
CA LEU A 23 -3.53 7.06 9.46
C LEU A 23 -2.71 5.77 9.45
N ASP A 24 -1.65 5.71 8.66
CA ASP A 24 -0.79 4.54 8.52
C ASP A 24 0.44 4.58 9.44
N LEU A 25 0.63 5.68 10.17
CA LEU A 25 1.76 5.91 11.07
C LEU A 25 1.38 5.63 12.53
N ASN A 26 2.32 5.09 13.30
CA ASN A 26 2.20 5.03 14.76
C ASN A 26 2.62 6.34 15.44
N ASP A 27 2.47 6.41 16.76
CA ASP A 27 2.87 7.57 17.58
C ASP A 27 4.34 8.00 17.42
N LYS A 28 5.18 7.11 16.89
CA LYS A 28 6.61 7.36 16.62
C LYS A 28 6.87 7.78 15.16
N GLY A 29 5.83 8.03 14.38
CA GLY A 29 5.90 8.42 12.96
C GLY A 29 6.35 7.29 12.03
N LYS A 30 6.30 6.02 12.45
CA LYS A 30 6.69 4.88 11.62
C LYS A 30 5.46 4.20 11.02
N VAL A 31 5.57 3.77 9.76
CA VAL A 31 4.53 2.99 9.08
C VAL A 31 4.30 1.69 9.83
N HIS A 32 3.09 1.52 10.36
CA HIS A 32 2.65 0.31 11.06
C HIS A 32 1.76 -0.58 10.18
N SER A 33 1.13 -0.01 9.16
CA SER A 33 0.20 -0.71 8.27
C SER A 33 0.95 -1.59 7.26
N THR A 34 0.40 -2.76 6.99
CA THR A 34 0.91 -3.61 5.90
C THR A 34 0.63 -2.99 4.55
N TYR A 35 -0.56 -2.46 4.31
CA TYR A 35 -0.93 -1.73 3.09
C TYR A 35 -1.37 -0.32 3.44
N PRO A 36 -1.29 0.63 2.50
CA PRO A 36 -1.85 1.96 2.71
C PRO A 36 -3.33 1.90 3.02
N SER A 37 -3.77 2.83 3.86
CA SER A 37 -5.16 2.96 4.28
C SER A 37 -6.15 3.12 3.10
N TRP A 38 -5.73 3.74 2.00
CA TRP A 38 -6.53 3.88 0.78
C TRP A 38 -6.55 2.63 -0.13
N TYR A 39 -5.72 1.62 0.13
CA TYR A 39 -5.58 0.45 -0.74
C TYR A 39 -6.90 -0.32 -0.89
N PHE A 40 -7.64 -0.49 0.22
CA PHE A 40 -8.89 -1.23 0.29
C PHE A 40 -10.10 -0.29 0.16
N SER A 41 -10.65 -0.12 -1.06
CA SER A 41 -11.75 0.84 -1.27
C SER A 41 -13.01 0.56 -0.45
N HIS A 42 -13.31 -0.72 -0.19
CA HIS A 42 -14.46 -1.10 0.63
C HIS A 42 -14.38 -0.50 2.05
N MET A 43 -13.18 -0.26 2.60
CA MET A 43 -13.04 0.37 3.91
C MET A 43 -13.46 1.85 3.85
N THR A 44 -13.08 2.55 2.77
CA THR A 44 -13.49 3.93 2.52
C THR A 44 -15.00 4.02 2.24
N GLU A 45 -15.55 3.07 1.47
CA GLU A 45 -17.00 2.97 1.19
C GLU A 45 -17.80 2.73 2.46
N ASN A 46 -17.39 1.78 3.31
CA ASN A 46 -18.02 1.53 4.60
C ASN A 46 -18.01 2.78 5.49
N LEU A 47 -16.90 3.53 5.52
CA LEU A 47 -16.83 4.76 6.30
C LEU A 47 -17.78 5.85 5.77
N ARG A 48 -17.94 5.96 4.44
CA ARG A 48 -18.92 6.86 3.81
C ARG A 48 -20.35 6.46 4.17
N ASP A 49 -20.67 5.17 4.09
CA ASP A 49 -21.99 4.65 4.46
C ASP A 49 -22.31 4.90 5.94
N GLU A 50 -21.34 4.69 6.84
CA GLU A 50 -21.49 4.96 8.26
C GLU A 50 -21.74 6.45 8.55
N ILE A 51 -21.01 7.35 7.86
CA ILE A 51 -21.21 8.79 7.97
C ILE A 51 -22.63 9.14 7.53
N GLN A 52 -23.06 8.66 6.36
CA GLN A 52 -24.38 8.94 5.80
C GLN A 52 -25.50 8.43 6.73
N ARG A 53 -25.35 7.23 7.30
CA ARG A 53 -26.30 6.70 8.28
C ARG A 53 -26.37 7.55 9.55
N SER A 54 -25.22 7.98 10.08
CA SER A 54 -25.18 8.83 11.27
C SER A 54 -25.75 10.24 11.02
N GLU A 55 -25.53 10.82 9.84
CA GLU A 55 -26.17 12.07 9.42
C GLU A 55 -27.68 11.91 9.36
N TYR A 56 -28.16 10.88 8.65
CA TYR A 56 -29.58 10.59 8.55
C TYR A 56 -30.25 10.41 9.92
N GLN A 57 -29.61 9.70 10.85
CA GLN A 57 -30.13 9.50 12.19
C GLN A 57 -30.22 10.81 13.00
N LEU A 58 -29.25 11.71 12.83
CA LEU A 58 -29.26 13.02 13.49
C LEU A 58 -30.29 13.96 12.89
N ASP A 59 -30.43 13.98 11.57
CA ASP A 59 -31.36 14.87 10.86
C ASP A 59 -32.83 14.49 11.06
N ASN A 60 -33.10 13.21 11.35
CA ASN A 60 -34.45 12.68 11.57
C ASN A 60 -34.76 12.43 13.06
N ASP A 61 -33.95 12.95 13.99
CA ASP A 61 -34.13 12.79 15.44
C ASP A 61 -34.29 11.32 15.90
N LEU A 62 -33.63 10.38 15.21
CA LEU A 62 -33.70 8.94 15.48
C LEU A 62 -32.80 8.47 16.63
N ILE A 63 -32.15 9.41 17.32
CA ILE A 63 -31.19 9.15 18.40
C ILE A 63 -31.72 9.77 19.70
N PRO A 64 -31.62 9.06 20.85
CA PRO A 64 -31.96 9.64 22.14
C PRO A 64 -31.21 10.96 22.40
N ARG A 65 -31.91 11.96 22.97
CA ARG A 65 -31.33 13.29 23.24
C ARG A 65 -30.02 13.25 24.04
N SER A 66 -29.88 12.28 24.95
CA SER A 66 -28.67 12.05 25.75
C SER A 66 -27.45 11.67 24.90
N GLU A 67 -27.66 11.09 23.72
CA GLU A 67 -26.60 10.55 22.86
C GLU A 67 -26.28 11.45 21.66
N VAL A 68 -27.06 12.52 21.44
CA VAL A 68 -26.87 13.44 20.30
C VAL A 68 -25.48 14.07 20.30
N ALA A 69 -25.01 14.54 21.46
CA ALA A 69 -23.69 15.18 21.57
C ALA A 69 -22.55 14.20 21.22
N ILE A 70 -22.61 12.99 21.79
CA ILE A 70 -21.63 11.92 21.53
C ILE A 70 -21.65 11.50 20.06
N THR A 71 -22.84 11.39 19.47
CA THR A 71 -22.98 11.02 18.06
C THR A 71 -22.42 12.11 17.14
N LYS A 72 -22.68 13.39 17.42
CA LYS A 72 -22.09 14.51 16.66
C LYS A 72 -20.57 14.51 16.71
N GLU A 73 -19.99 14.24 17.88
CA GLU A 73 -18.54 14.13 18.03
C GLU A 73 -17.96 12.97 17.22
N ARG A 74 -18.56 11.77 17.33
CA ARG A 74 -18.16 10.60 16.53
C ARG A 74 -18.28 10.84 15.04
N LEU A 75 -19.36 11.51 14.60
CA LEU A 75 -19.56 11.87 13.19
C LEU A 75 -18.45 12.82 12.71
N ALA A 76 -18.09 13.83 13.51
CA ALA A 76 -16.99 14.74 13.19
C ALA A 76 -15.65 14.00 13.07
N GLN A 77 -15.37 13.06 13.96
CA GLN A 77 -14.18 12.21 13.89
C GLN A 77 -14.16 11.35 12.62
N LYS A 78 -15.27 10.69 12.28
CA LYS A 78 -15.39 9.89 11.04
C LYS A 78 -15.20 10.74 9.79
N LYS A 79 -15.81 11.93 9.72
CA LYS A 79 -15.62 12.88 8.61
C LYS A 79 -14.18 13.32 8.47
N LYS A 80 -13.50 13.59 9.59
CA LYS A 80 -12.07 13.91 9.60
C LYS A 80 -11.25 12.74 9.07
N GLN A 81 -11.51 11.53 9.53
CA GLN A 81 -10.84 10.33 9.06
C GLN A 81 -11.04 10.10 7.56
N LEU A 82 -12.27 10.27 7.06
CA LEU A 82 -12.56 10.15 5.62
C LEU A 82 -11.76 11.17 4.80
N LYS A 83 -11.72 12.42 5.25
CA LYS A 83 -10.92 13.46 4.60
C LYS A 83 -9.42 13.13 4.58
N GLU A 84 -8.89 12.57 5.67
CA GLU A 84 -7.50 12.10 5.72
C GLU A 84 -7.23 10.95 4.75
N LEU A 85 -8.17 10.01 4.60
CA LEU A 85 -8.08 8.91 3.62
C LEU A 85 -8.08 9.44 2.19
N ASP A 86 -9.02 10.32 1.84
CA ASP A 86 -9.13 10.86 0.48
C ASP A 86 -7.87 11.66 0.10
N ASN A 87 -7.28 12.40 1.06
CA ASN A 87 -6.03 13.14 0.85
C ASN A 87 -4.78 12.25 0.84
N ALA A 88 -4.85 11.02 1.36
CA ALA A 88 -3.72 10.09 1.39
C ALA A 88 -3.52 9.35 0.06
N ILE A 89 -4.50 9.40 -0.85
CA ILE A 89 -4.39 8.79 -2.18
C ILE A 89 -3.40 9.61 -3.01
N PRO A 90 -2.29 9.02 -3.50
CA PRO A 90 -1.38 9.73 -4.38
C PRO A 90 -2.07 10.08 -5.70
N ASP A 91 -2.08 11.37 -6.04
CA ASP A 91 -2.52 11.82 -7.36
C ASP A 91 -1.42 11.53 -8.39
N ILE A 92 -1.58 10.45 -9.16
CA ILE A 92 -0.61 10.03 -10.18
C ILE A 92 -1.13 10.32 -11.59
N VAL A 93 -0.59 11.37 -12.21
CA VAL A 93 -0.97 11.82 -13.56
C VAL A 93 0.22 11.87 -14.52
N GLY A 94 -0.06 11.75 -15.82
CA GLY A 94 0.91 11.89 -16.91
C GLY A 94 2.17 11.03 -16.69
N LYS A 95 3.34 11.69 -16.74
CA LYS A 95 4.65 11.03 -16.64
C LYS A 95 4.85 10.21 -15.36
N ASP A 96 4.20 10.57 -14.27
CA ASP A 96 4.34 9.81 -13.01
C ASP A 96 3.50 8.53 -13.04
N ARG A 97 2.38 8.52 -13.77
CA ARG A 97 1.62 7.29 -14.07
C ARG A 97 2.45 6.32 -14.93
N ASP A 98 3.11 6.82 -15.97
CA ASP A 98 3.97 6.00 -16.84
C ASP A 98 5.12 5.35 -16.07
N LYS A 99 5.70 6.07 -15.11
CA LYS A 99 6.74 5.51 -14.23
C LYS A 99 6.20 4.42 -13.33
N VAL A 100 5.02 4.61 -12.73
CA VAL A 100 4.39 3.58 -11.90
C VAL A 100 4.06 2.35 -12.74
N ALA A 101 3.61 2.53 -14.00
CA ALA A 101 3.42 1.44 -14.95
C ALA A 101 4.72 0.68 -15.23
N ASN A 102 5.81 1.38 -15.56
CA ASN A 102 7.11 0.75 -15.75
C ASN A 102 7.61 0.00 -14.51
N VAL A 103 7.46 0.59 -13.31
CA VAL A 103 7.81 -0.08 -12.04
C VAL A 103 6.99 -1.35 -11.86
N ARG A 104 5.68 -1.30 -12.14
CA ARG A 104 4.80 -2.46 -12.07
C ARG A 104 5.26 -3.56 -13.02
N ASP A 105 5.58 -3.23 -14.26
CA ASP A 105 5.96 -4.22 -15.27
C ASP A 105 7.28 -4.91 -14.91
N VAL A 106 8.28 -4.14 -14.47
CA VAL A 106 9.57 -4.68 -14.02
C VAL A 106 9.41 -5.58 -12.79
N LEU A 107 8.58 -5.16 -11.82
CA LEU A 107 8.27 -6.00 -10.65
C LEU A 107 7.52 -7.27 -11.06
N GLY A 108 6.57 -7.15 -12.00
CA GLY A 108 5.78 -8.26 -12.51
C GLY A 108 6.66 -9.33 -13.17
N ALA A 109 7.57 -8.92 -14.05
CA ALA A 109 8.54 -9.82 -14.68
C ALA A 109 9.45 -10.48 -13.64
N SER A 110 10.01 -9.71 -12.71
CA SER A 110 10.90 -10.23 -11.66
C SER A 110 10.19 -11.22 -10.72
N LEU A 111 8.91 -10.98 -10.42
CA LEU A 111 8.09 -11.89 -9.63
C LEU A 111 7.77 -13.17 -10.41
N ALA A 112 7.39 -13.06 -11.68
CA ALA A 112 7.12 -14.21 -12.54
C ALA A 112 8.32 -15.15 -12.63
N ASP A 113 9.54 -14.60 -12.72
CA ASP A 113 10.79 -15.37 -12.74
C ASP A 113 11.11 -16.03 -11.39
N ALA A 114 10.68 -15.42 -10.29
CA ALA A 114 10.89 -15.93 -8.94
C ALA A 114 9.81 -16.94 -8.47
N MET A 115 8.75 -17.15 -9.27
CA MET A 115 7.67 -18.08 -8.98
C MET A 115 7.87 -19.41 -9.71
N PHE A 116 7.42 -20.52 -9.11
CA PHE A 116 7.26 -21.76 -9.85
C PHE A 116 6.19 -21.61 -10.94
N SER A 117 6.35 -22.26 -12.09
CA SER A 117 5.32 -22.31 -13.12
C SER A 117 4.07 -23.06 -12.65
N ARG A 118 2.94 -22.87 -13.36
CA ARG A 118 1.70 -23.62 -13.10
C ARG A 118 1.93 -25.12 -13.29
N ASP A 119 2.68 -25.51 -14.32
CA ASP A 119 3.00 -26.90 -14.58
C ASP A 119 3.85 -27.54 -13.48
N GLN A 120 4.85 -26.82 -12.95
CA GLN A 120 5.65 -27.31 -11.82
C GLN A 120 4.79 -27.55 -10.58
N MET A 121 3.83 -26.66 -10.29
CA MET A 121 2.92 -26.84 -9.17
C MET A 121 1.97 -28.03 -9.39
N LYS A 122 1.36 -28.14 -10.58
CA LYS A 122 0.43 -29.23 -10.91
C LYS A 122 1.10 -30.61 -10.83
N LYS A 123 2.36 -30.71 -11.26
CA LYS A 123 3.15 -31.94 -11.25
C LYS A 123 3.79 -32.24 -9.88
N GLY A 124 3.59 -31.38 -8.87
CA GLY A 124 4.21 -31.54 -7.54
C GLY A 124 5.73 -31.33 -7.53
N LEU A 125 6.28 -30.65 -8.54
CA LEU A 125 7.71 -30.33 -8.68
C LEU A 125 8.09 -29.03 -7.97
N ALA A 126 7.10 -28.27 -7.49
CA ALA A 126 7.30 -27.06 -6.70
C ALA A 126 7.67 -27.42 -5.26
N ASP A 127 8.92 -27.20 -4.89
CA ASP A 127 9.40 -27.44 -3.53
C ASP A 127 8.90 -26.38 -2.54
N ALA A 128 8.21 -26.85 -1.50
CA ALA A 128 7.65 -26.00 -0.45
C ALA A 128 8.72 -25.27 0.36
N ALA A 129 9.89 -25.90 0.60
CA ALA A 129 10.97 -25.27 1.35
C ALA A 129 11.57 -24.10 0.56
N THR A 130 11.78 -24.28 -0.75
CA THR A 130 12.22 -23.23 -1.66
C THR A 130 11.21 -22.09 -1.77
N GLU A 131 9.91 -22.40 -1.87
CA GLU A 131 8.84 -21.38 -1.82
C GLU A 131 8.91 -20.55 -0.54
N MET A 132 9.02 -21.21 0.62
CA MET A 132 9.10 -20.53 1.91
C MET A 132 10.35 -19.65 2.02
N LYS A 133 11.50 -20.16 1.57
CA LYS A 133 12.75 -19.41 1.54
C LYS A 133 12.64 -18.15 0.68
N ARG A 134 12.01 -18.23 -0.50
CA ARG A 134 11.81 -17.06 -1.39
C ARG A 134 10.87 -16.01 -0.79
N LYS A 135 9.94 -16.41 0.08
CA LYS A 135 9.06 -15.47 0.81
C LYS A 135 9.81 -14.68 1.88
N THR A 136 10.73 -15.34 2.59
CA THR A 136 11.37 -14.77 3.79
C THR A 136 12.74 -14.16 3.52
N GLU A 137 13.48 -14.69 2.55
CA GLU A 137 14.84 -14.25 2.23
C GLU A 137 14.88 -13.35 0.99
N PRO A 138 15.73 -12.31 0.97
CA PRO A 138 15.90 -11.45 -0.20
C PRO A 138 16.43 -12.25 -1.39
N CYS A 139 15.62 -12.34 -2.45
CA CYS A 139 15.91 -13.17 -3.63
C CYS A 139 15.66 -12.46 -4.97
N ILE A 140 14.99 -11.31 -4.96
CA ILE A 140 14.68 -10.54 -6.17
C ILE A 140 15.51 -9.27 -6.18
N LYS A 141 16.39 -9.12 -7.19
CA LYS A 141 17.21 -7.93 -7.37
C LYS A 141 16.37 -6.82 -8.01
N LEU A 142 16.34 -5.65 -7.37
CA LEU A 142 15.56 -4.51 -7.87
C LEU A 142 16.47 -3.43 -8.48
N PRO A 143 16.18 -2.95 -9.70
CA PRO A 143 16.76 -1.73 -10.27
C PRO A 143 16.55 -0.51 -9.37
N SER A 144 17.32 0.55 -9.57
CA SER A 144 17.33 1.72 -8.68
C SER A 144 15.95 2.38 -8.51
N GLU A 145 15.24 2.64 -9.60
CA GLU A 145 13.91 3.27 -9.57
C GLU A 145 12.86 2.38 -8.89
N VAL A 146 12.83 1.08 -9.24
CA VAL A 146 11.95 0.08 -8.63
C VAL A 146 12.23 -0.07 -7.14
N ARG A 147 13.50 0.01 -6.75
CA ARG A 147 13.92 -0.06 -5.35
C ARG A 147 13.38 1.12 -4.55
N GLN A 148 13.48 2.34 -5.07
CA GLN A 148 12.93 3.53 -4.41
C GLN A 148 11.42 3.40 -4.20
N PHE A 149 10.70 2.91 -5.22
CA PHE A 149 9.27 2.66 -5.09
C PHE A 149 8.95 1.56 -4.06
N ALA A 150 9.73 0.48 -4.03
CA ALA A 150 9.56 -0.58 -3.04
C ALA A 150 9.81 -0.07 -1.60
N GLU A 151 10.83 0.76 -1.40
CA GLU A 151 11.11 1.42 -0.12
C GLU A 151 9.97 2.35 0.29
N ALA A 152 9.40 3.13 -0.64
CA ALA A 152 8.21 3.94 -0.41
C ALA A 152 6.97 3.09 -0.04
N CYS A 153 6.90 1.86 -0.56
CA CYS A 153 5.92 0.84 -0.16
C CYS A 153 6.25 0.17 1.18
N ASN A 154 7.19 0.70 1.97
CA ASN A 154 7.64 0.12 3.23
C ASN A 154 8.07 -1.36 3.07
N VAL A 155 8.80 -1.64 1.99
CA VAL A 155 9.43 -2.94 1.74
C VAL A 155 10.88 -2.87 2.18
N LYS A 156 11.31 -3.84 3.00
CA LYS A 156 12.71 -3.93 3.43
C LYS A 156 13.60 -4.39 2.27
N ILE A 157 14.57 -3.57 1.91
CA ILE A 157 15.59 -3.89 0.91
C ILE A 157 16.90 -4.26 1.61
N THR A 158 17.50 -5.38 1.21
CA THR A 158 18.80 -5.84 1.72
C THR A 158 19.75 -6.04 0.54
N LYS A 159 20.88 -5.31 0.52
CA LYS A 159 21.87 -5.37 -0.59
C LYS A 159 21.22 -5.17 -1.98
N GLY A 160 20.21 -4.31 -2.07
CA GLY A 160 19.49 -4.03 -3.31
C GLY A 160 18.49 -5.12 -3.74
N MET A 161 18.19 -6.08 -2.87
CA MET A 161 17.23 -7.16 -3.11
C MET A 161 16.03 -7.06 -2.17
N ALA A 162 14.86 -7.48 -2.66
CA ALA A 162 13.65 -7.67 -1.89
C ALA A 162 13.34 -9.16 -1.74
N THR A 163 12.58 -9.51 -0.71
CA THR A 163 11.93 -10.82 -0.64
C THR A 163 10.82 -10.87 -1.69
N ARG A 164 10.35 -12.08 -2.03
CA ARG A 164 9.21 -12.20 -2.94
C ARG A 164 7.97 -11.52 -2.40
N ASP A 165 7.66 -11.68 -1.11
CA ASP A 165 6.47 -11.06 -0.50
C ASP A 165 6.59 -9.53 -0.48
N GLY A 166 7.80 -9.02 -0.26
CA GLY A 166 8.09 -7.58 -0.36
C GLY A 166 7.87 -7.04 -1.78
N ALA A 167 8.42 -7.71 -2.79
CA ALA A 167 8.22 -7.33 -4.18
C ALA A 167 6.74 -7.44 -4.61
N ALA A 168 6.05 -8.49 -4.16
CA ALA A 168 4.62 -8.71 -4.40
C ALA A 168 3.77 -7.59 -3.79
N LYS A 169 4.11 -7.14 -2.57
CA LYS A 169 3.45 -6.01 -1.92
C LYS A 169 3.60 -4.73 -2.75
N ALA A 170 4.82 -4.39 -3.17
CA ALA A 170 5.05 -3.20 -4.00
C ALA A 170 4.29 -3.29 -5.34
N TRP A 171 4.31 -4.46 -5.99
CA TRP A 171 3.58 -4.69 -7.24
C TRP A 171 2.07 -4.52 -7.09
N LYS A 172 1.50 -5.01 -5.97
CA LYS A 172 0.08 -4.84 -5.65
C LYS A 172 -0.32 -3.38 -5.48
N ILE A 173 0.50 -2.61 -4.76
CA ILE A 173 0.29 -1.18 -4.56
C ILE A 173 0.37 -0.43 -5.90
N ALA A 174 1.38 -0.72 -6.72
CA ALA A 174 1.50 -0.13 -8.06
C ALA A 174 0.29 -0.45 -8.95
N SER A 175 -0.16 -1.72 -8.96
CA SER A 175 -1.36 -2.13 -9.70
C SER A 175 -2.60 -1.38 -9.22
N ARG A 176 -2.75 -1.21 -7.90
CA ARG A 176 -3.88 -0.47 -7.34
C ARG A 176 -3.88 1.01 -7.72
N LEU A 177 -2.72 1.67 -7.71
CA LEU A 177 -2.59 3.06 -8.16
C LEU A 177 -3.02 3.23 -9.62
N LEU A 178 -2.70 2.25 -10.47
CA LEU A 178 -3.03 2.27 -11.90
C LEU A 178 -4.48 1.85 -12.21
N GLY A 179 -5.23 1.38 -11.21
CA GLY A 179 -6.58 0.81 -11.39
C GLY A 179 -6.57 -0.59 -12.01
N GLU A 180 -5.45 -1.31 -11.90
CA GLU A 180 -5.26 -2.63 -12.51
C GLU A 180 -5.43 -3.79 -11.50
N PRO A 181 -5.70 -5.02 -11.98
CA PRO A 181 -5.76 -6.20 -11.12
C PRO A 181 -4.46 -6.42 -10.33
N SER A 182 -4.60 -6.71 -9.03
CA SER A 182 -3.48 -6.89 -8.10
C SER A 182 -3.33 -8.32 -7.57
N ASN A 183 -3.96 -9.31 -8.21
CA ASN A 183 -3.71 -10.71 -7.88
C ASN A 183 -2.38 -11.17 -8.48
N THR A 184 -1.40 -11.52 -7.67
CA THR A 184 -0.06 -11.93 -8.13
C THR A 184 -0.04 -13.27 -8.85
N GLU A 185 -1.04 -14.13 -8.68
CA GLU A 185 -1.10 -15.42 -9.39
C GLU A 185 -1.29 -15.27 -10.91
N VAL A 186 -1.72 -14.10 -11.38
CA VAL A 186 -1.78 -13.80 -12.82
C VAL A 186 -0.40 -13.74 -13.46
N LEU A 187 0.64 -13.46 -12.67
CA LEU A 187 2.03 -13.38 -13.13
C LEU A 187 2.67 -14.77 -13.31
N ARG A 188 2.04 -15.83 -12.80
CA ARG A 188 2.60 -17.17 -12.90
C ARG A 188 2.64 -17.60 -14.37
N LYS A 189 3.79 -18.10 -14.80
CA LYS A 189 3.97 -18.67 -16.16
C LYS A 189 3.34 -20.06 -16.22
N ASP A 190 2.92 -20.47 -17.41
CA ASP A 190 2.50 -21.85 -17.67
C ASP A 190 3.70 -22.80 -17.67
#